data_AF-A0A1I0L5X3-F1
#
_entry.id   AF-A0A1I0L5X3-F1
#
_cell.length_a   1.000
_cell.length_b   1.000
_cell.length_c   1.000
_cell.angle_alpha   90.00
_cell.angle_beta   90.00
_cell.angle_gamma   90.00
#
_symmetry.space_group_name_H-M   'P 1'
#
loop_
_entity.id
_entity.type
_entity.pdbx_description
1 polymer ?
#
loop_
_entity_poly.entity_id
_entity_poly.type
_entity_poly.pdbx_seq_one_letter_code
_entity_poly.pdbx_strand_id
1 'polypeptide(L)'
;MTATQQNELAIIVYAPALARNDSRPLAVVREMERALPGLRLEWMISKEGTPIPLPQRDAWISQGRADGPGFPLVCNGGSENDLITVYGLEIPAGRAPGGKPLFDVHAALPLNAGNLAAAKDVLEGIAEGAHAFWGHATPYSAGVDIARQTKNWAANPQPPPRGLPALRLSWTLPSPVIPHRLGWLNYWSAAACQAIGFPDPARDADLLSRSRRTATGGWLIQLTPTPLDLDNPAHLDALLRTYERFPEIGGRSAH
;
A
#
# COMPACT_ATOMS: atom_id res chain seq x y z
N MET A 1 20.10 -4.93 -6.68
CA MET A 1 19.05 -5.82 -7.20
C MET A 1 18.38 -5.11 -8.35
N THR A 2 18.69 -5.55 -9.57
CA THR A 2 18.10 -5.04 -10.81
C THR A 2 16.62 -5.43 -10.84
N ALA A 3 15.77 -4.43 -11.08
CA ALA A 3 14.32 -4.58 -11.19
C ALA A 3 13.95 -5.39 -12.44
N THR A 4 13.72 -6.69 -12.28
CA THR A 4 13.08 -7.56 -13.29
C THR A 4 11.63 -7.90 -12.95
N GLN A 5 11.00 -7.20 -12.02
CA GLN A 5 9.65 -7.53 -11.55
C GLN A 5 8.58 -6.63 -12.19
N GLN A 6 8.53 -6.60 -13.52
CA GLN A 6 7.46 -5.89 -14.25
C GLN A 6 6.06 -6.49 -13.99
N ASN A 7 5.98 -7.72 -13.47
CA ASN A 7 4.75 -8.46 -13.27
C ASN A 7 4.41 -8.68 -11.78
N GLU A 8 4.44 -7.61 -10.98
CA GLU A 8 4.13 -7.67 -9.55
C GLU A 8 2.98 -6.75 -9.13
N LEU A 9 2.29 -7.16 -8.08
CA LEU A 9 1.34 -6.37 -7.31
C LEU A 9 2.07 -5.81 -6.09
N ALA A 10 2.36 -4.51 -6.10
CA ALA A 10 2.91 -3.82 -4.94
C ALA A 10 1.78 -3.43 -3.99
N ILE A 11 1.91 -3.81 -2.73
CA ILE A 11 0.99 -3.44 -1.65
C ILE A 11 1.75 -2.53 -0.68
N ILE A 12 1.20 -1.35 -0.42
CA ILE A 12 1.79 -0.39 0.52
C ILE A 12 0.69 0.11 1.45
N VAL A 13 0.93 0.01 2.77
CA VAL A 13 0.02 0.57 3.77
C VAL A 13 0.78 1.55 4.68
N TYR A 14 0.06 2.56 5.17
CA TYR A 14 0.61 3.63 6.00
C TYR A 14 -0.14 3.70 7.32
N ALA A 15 0.58 3.54 8.42
CA ALA A 15 0.04 3.39 9.77
C ALA A 15 0.71 4.37 10.76
N PRO A 16 0.13 4.56 11.97
CA PRO A 16 0.82 5.25 13.04
C PRO A 16 2.19 4.62 13.33
N ALA A 17 3.20 5.44 13.67
CA ALA A 17 4.51 4.95 14.07
C ALA A 17 4.44 3.84 15.12
N LEU A 18 5.42 2.93 15.09
CA LEU A 18 5.50 1.81 16.03
C LEU A 18 5.82 2.30 17.44
N ALA A 19 5.16 1.72 18.43
CA ALA A 19 5.56 1.85 19.82
C ALA A 19 6.72 0.88 20.13
N ARG A 20 7.32 0.99 21.31
CA ARG A 20 8.26 -0.03 21.80
C ARG A 20 7.50 -1.34 22.05
N ASN A 21 8.05 -2.47 21.59
CA ASN A 21 7.44 -3.80 21.71
C ASN A 21 6.04 -3.90 21.07
N ASP A 22 5.85 -3.21 19.94
CA ASP A 22 4.60 -3.22 19.20
C ASP A 22 4.34 -4.60 18.57
N SER A 23 3.11 -5.10 18.67
CA SER A 23 2.71 -6.39 18.09
C SER A 23 2.37 -6.32 16.61
N ARG A 24 2.19 -5.11 16.05
CA ARG A 24 1.74 -4.91 14.67
C ARG A 24 2.66 -5.51 13.61
N PRO A 25 4.00 -5.48 13.71
CA PRO A 25 4.88 -6.17 12.76
C PRO A 25 4.55 -7.66 12.59
N LEU A 26 4.31 -8.36 13.70
CA LEU A 26 3.97 -9.78 13.67
C LEU A 26 2.54 -10.01 13.19
N ALA A 27 1.60 -9.12 13.56
CA ALA A 27 0.22 -9.18 13.09
C ALA A 27 0.15 -9.06 11.56
N VAL A 28 0.88 -8.10 10.96
CA VAL A 28 0.98 -7.92 9.51
C VAL A 28 1.38 -9.23 8.80
N VAL A 29 2.45 -9.87 9.26
CA VAL A 29 2.96 -11.10 8.64
C VAL A 29 1.95 -12.24 8.77
N ARG A 30 1.34 -12.41 9.94
CA ARG A 30 0.35 -13.48 10.19
C ARG A 30 -0.95 -13.28 9.41
N GLU A 31 -1.45 -12.06 9.32
CA GLU A 31 -2.67 -11.78 8.54
C GLU A 31 -2.41 -11.97 7.04
N MET A 32 -1.20 -11.66 6.54
CA MET A 32 -0.82 -11.97 5.17
C MET A 32 -0.79 -13.48 4.90
N GLU A 33 -0.19 -14.28 5.79
CA GLU A 33 -0.19 -15.76 5.69
C GLU A 33 -1.59 -16.35 5.78
N ARG A 34 -2.47 -15.74 6.58
CA ARG A 34 -3.87 -16.15 6.70
C ARG A 34 -4.65 -15.85 5.42
N ALA A 35 -4.39 -14.69 4.79
CA ALA A 35 -5.09 -14.26 3.59
C ALA A 35 -4.66 -15.04 2.33
N LEU A 36 -3.43 -15.55 2.29
CA LEU A 36 -2.92 -16.31 1.15
C LEU A 36 -2.66 -17.78 1.53
N PRO A 37 -3.57 -18.71 1.20
CA PRO A 37 -3.42 -20.12 1.55
C PRO A 37 -2.10 -20.72 1.07
N GLY A 38 -1.37 -21.37 1.98
CA GLY A 38 -0.07 -21.99 1.69
C GLY A 38 1.13 -21.06 1.77
N LEU A 39 0.94 -19.75 1.97
CA LEU A 39 2.04 -18.82 2.20
C LEU A 39 2.70 -19.08 3.55
N ARG A 40 4.04 -19.16 3.53
CA ARG A 40 4.90 -19.24 4.71
C ARG A 40 6.05 -18.26 4.56
N LEU A 41 6.06 -17.20 5.35
CA LEU A 41 7.08 -16.13 5.31
C LEU A 41 8.24 -16.46 6.27
N GLU A 42 8.85 -17.63 6.08
CA GLU A 42 9.83 -18.23 7.00
C GLU A 42 11.29 -18.02 6.56
N TRP A 43 11.54 -17.13 5.62
CA TRP A 43 12.86 -16.87 5.07
C TRP A 43 13.21 -15.39 5.14
N MET A 44 14.48 -15.08 5.29
CA MET A 44 15.04 -13.75 4.98
C MET A 44 15.87 -13.81 3.71
N ILE A 45 16.19 -12.65 3.15
CA ILE A 45 17.13 -12.53 2.04
C ILE A 45 18.47 -12.03 2.60
N SER A 46 19.56 -12.75 2.33
CA SER A 46 20.91 -12.36 2.72
C SER A 46 21.36 -11.10 1.97
N LYS A 47 22.49 -10.50 2.37
CA LYS A 47 23.07 -9.36 1.65
C LYS A 47 23.45 -9.71 0.21
N GLU A 48 23.79 -10.98 -0.01
CA GLU A 48 24.13 -11.59 -1.31
C GLU A 48 22.88 -11.96 -2.12
N GLY A 49 21.67 -11.73 -1.59
CA GLY A 49 20.41 -12.03 -2.27
C GLY A 49 19.95 -13.48 -2.14
N THR A 50 20.56 -14.28 -1.27
CA THR A 50 20.19 -15.70 -1.10
C THR A 50 19.16 -15.88 0.01
N PRO A 51 18.09 -16.69 -0.20
CA PRO A 51 17.15 -17.02 0.87
C PRO A 51 17.83 -17.81 2.01
N ILE A 52 17.60 -17.39 3.25
CA ILE A 52 18.07 -18.07 4.47
C ILE A 52 16.85 -18.38 5.36
N PRO A 53 16.67 -19.62 5.83
CA PRO A 53 15.56 -19.96 6.72
C PRO A 53 15.62 -19.20 8.05
N LEU A 54 14.46 -18.91 8.63
CA LEU A 54 14.28 -18.25 9.93
C LEU A 54 13.57 -19.19 10.92
N PRO A 55 14.26 -20.10 11.62
CA PRO A 55 13.65 -21.06 12.55
C PRO A 55 12.88 -20.42 13.72
N GLN A 56 13.23 -19.19 14.10
CA GLN A 56 12.56 -18.41 15.15
C GLN A 56 11.97 -17.10 14.59
N ARG A 57 11.36 -17.19 13.39
CA ARG A 57 10.81 -16.05 12.63
C ARG A 57 10.05 -15.04 13.50
N ASP A 58 9.13 -15.49 14.35
CA ASP A 58 8.29 -14.57 15.14
C ASP A 58 9.10 -13.76 16.14
N ALA A 59 10.05 -14.40 16.82
CA ALA A 59 10.95 -13.73 17.74
C ALA A 59 11.85 -12.74 16.99
N TRP A 60 12.32 -13.13 15.80
CA TRP A 60 13.15 -12.30 14.95
C TRP A 60 12.40 -11.07 14.40
N ILE A 61 11.17 -11.22 13.93
CA ILE A 61 10.30 -10.10 13.53
C ILE A 61 10.04 -9.17 14.72
N SER A 62 9.77 -9.73 15.90
CA SER A 62 9.47 -8.97 17.12
C SER A 62 10.69 -8.20 17.64
N GLN A 63 11.91 -8.66 17.36
CA GLN A 63 13.14 -7.91 17.65
C GLN A 63 13.26 -6.64 16.79
N GLY A 64 12.58 -6.59 15.64
CA GLY A 64 12.58 -5.45 14.73
C GLY A 64 13.87 -5.34 13.93
N ARG A 65 14.15 -4.14 13.42
CA ARG A 65 15.34 -3.89 12.60
C ARG A 65 16.48 -3.32 13.43
N ALA A 66 17.71 -3.60 13.00
CA ALA A 66 18.91 -3.04 13.62
C ALA A 66 19.12 -1.53 13.29
N ASP A 67 18.54 -1.05 12.19
CA ASP A 67 18.76 0.28 11.63
C ASP A 67 17.60 1.27 11.86
N GLY A 68 16.57 0.89 12.62
CA GLY A 68 15.45 1.78 12.97
C GLY A 68 14.15 1.04 13.27
N PRO A 69 13.04 1.78 13.48
CA PRO A 69 11.73 1.16 13.71
C PRO A 69 11.21 0.44 12.44
N GLY A 70 10.51 -0.66 12.66
CA GLY A 70 9.96 -1.51 11.61
C GLY A 70 10.34 -2.98 11.84
N PHE A 71 10.23 -3.78 10.79
CA PHE A 71 10.69 -5.17 10.80
C PHE A 71 11.43 -5.50 9.50
N PRO A 72 12.42 -6.40 9.55
CA PRO A 72 13.21 -6.69 8.36
C PRO A 72 12.40 -7.50 7.35
N LEU A 73 12.89 -7.53 6.11
CA LEU A 73 12.24 -8.27 5.03
C LEU A 73 12.19 -9.77 5.32
N VAL A 74 10.97 -10.32 5.24
CA VAL A 74 10.70 -11.75 5.21
C VAL A 74 10.08 -12.15 3.88
N CYS A 75 10.31 -13.39 3.46
CA CYS A 75 9.82 -13.93 2.21
C CYS A 75 9.47 -15.41 2.31
N ASN A 76 8.89 -15.95 1.24
CA ASN A 76 8.52 -17.36 1.13
C ASN A 76 9.64 -18.30 0.68
N GLY A 77 10.86 -17.79 0.46
CA GLY A 77 11.99 -18.58 -0.05
C GLY A 77 11.79 -19.12 -1.46
N GLY A 78 10.81 -18.60 -2.21
CA GLY A 78 10.51 -19.01 -3.58
C GLY A 78 11.53 -18.55 -4.62
N SER A 79 11.36 -19.02 -5.85
CA SER A 79 12.10 -18.52 -7.01
C SER A 79 11.76 -17.05 -7.29
N GLU A 80 12.55 -16.32 -8.09
CA GLU A 80 12.30 -14.91 -8.43
C GLU A 80 10.87 -14.66 -8.96
N ASN A 81 10.29 -15.62 -9.69
CA ASN A 81 8.94 -15.51 -10.26
C ASN A 81 7.81 -15.81 -9.26
N ASP A 82 8.11 -16.48 -8.16
CA ASP A 82 7.16 -16.88 -7.11
C ASP A 82 7.43 -16.17 -5.79
N LEU A 83 8.41 -15.26 -5.77
CA LEU A 83 8.90 -14.62 -4.57
C LEU A 83 7.84 -13.67 -4.03
N ILE A 84 7.40 -13.94 -2.81
CA ILE A 84 6.50 -13.06 -2.06
C ILE A 84 7.30 -12.47 -0.92
N THR A 85 7.28 -11.16 -0.79
CA THR A 85 8.03 -10.44 0.24
C THR A 85 7.13 -9.52 1.04
N VAL A 86 7.50 -9.28 2.31
CA VAL A 86 6.94 -8.20 3.12
C VAL A 86 7.99 -7.64 4.07
N TYR A 87 8.00 -6.33 4.25
CA TYR A 87 8.84 -5.62 5.20
C TYR A 87 8.14 -4.35 5.68
N GLY A 88 8.66 -3.75 6.76
CA GLY A 88 8.19 -2.46 7.21
C GLY A 88 9.33 -1.55 7.67
N LEU A 89 9.14 -0.25 7.50
CA LEU A 89 10.08 0.78 7.96
C LEU A 89 9.33 1.97 8.54
N GLU A 90 10.08 2.85 9.21
CA GLU A 90 9.59 4.16 9.59
C GLU A 90 9.83 5.18 8.47
N ILE A 91 8.79 5.95 8.15
CA ILE A 91 8.93 7.24 7.46
C ILE A 91 9.21 8.29 8.52
N PRO A 92 10.38 8.95 8.51
CA PRO A 92 10.70 9.97 9.50
C PRO A 92 9.73 11.15 9.47
N ALA A 93 9.53 11.80 10.62
CA ALA A 93 8.66 12.96 10.80
C ALA A 93 8.80 14.03 9.70
N GLY A 94 10.03 14.40 9.33
CA GLY A 94 10.29 15.41 8.30
C GLY A 94 9.89 15.02 6.87
N ARG A 95 9.54 13.75 6.63
CA ARG A 95 9.06 13.23 5.34
C ARG A 95 7.61 12.76 5.39
N ALA A 96 6.97 12.83 6.55
CA ALA A 96 5.61 12.34 6.77
C ALA A 96 4.60 13.49 6.91
N PRO A 97 3.32 13.28 6.53
CA PRO A 97 2.25 14.25 6.74
C PRO A 97 2.14 14.72 8.19
N GLY A 98 1.89 16.02 8.38
CA GLY A 98 1.70 16.61 9.71
C GLY A 98 2.93 16.54 10.64
N GLY A 99 4.12 16.23 10.11
CA GLY A 99 5.37 16.20 10.88
C GLY A 99 5.44 15.08 11.91
N LYS A 100 4.68 13.99 11.74
CA LYS A 100 4.68 12.83 12.64
C LYS A 100 5.19 11.59 11.91
N PRO A 101 6.07 10.78 12.51
CA PRO A 101 6.57 9.59 11.84
C PRO A 101 5.43 8.60 11.55
N LEU A 102 5.60 7.80 10.50
CA LEU A 102 4.65 6.76 10.10
C LEU A 102 5.34 5.42 10.03
N PHE A 103 4.60 4.37 10.37
CA PHE A 103 4.98 3.00 10.02
C PHE A 103 4.47 2.72 8.61
N ASP A 104 5.39 2.46 7.68
CA ASP A 104 5.03 1.96 6.36
C ASP A 104 5.30 0.46 6.29
N VAL A 105 4.46 -0.23 5.52
CA VAL A 105 4.63 -1.65 5.23
C VAL A 105 4.52 -1.83 3.73
N HIS A 106 5.45 -2.59 3.17
CA HIS A 106 5.53 -2.93 1.76
C HIS A 106 5.46 -4.44 1.63
N ALA A 107 4.57 -4.91 0.77
CA ALA A 107 4.56 -6.29 0.30
C ALA A 107 4.57 -6.32 -1.23
N ALA A 108 5.17 -7.36 -1.78
CA ALA A 108 5.18 -7.63 -3.21
C ALA A 108 4.73 -9.07 -3.45
N LEU A 109 3.82 -9.23 -4.42
CA LEU A 109 3.31 -10.52 -4.85
C LEU A 109 3.38 -10.62 -6.38
N PRO A 110 3.74 -11.78 -6.94
CA PRO A 110 3.63 -12.01 -8.38
C PRO A 110 2.19 -11.83 -8.87
N LEU A 111 2.00 -11.19 -10.02
CA LEU A 111 0.69 -11.08 -10.68
C LEU A 111 0.31 -12.40 -11.36
N ASN A 112 -0.25 -13.30 -10.57
CA ASN A 112 -0.86 -14.55 -11.04
C ASN A 112 -2.28 -14.70 -10.49
N ALA A 113 -3.05 -15.65 -11.03
CA ALA A 113 -4.47 -15.81 -10.70
C ALA A 113 -4.72 -16.05 -9.19
N GLY A 114 -3.86 -16.83 -8.52
CA GLY A 114 -3.99 -17.12 -7.10
C GLY A 114 -3.80 -15.88 -6.23
N ASN A 115 -2.73 -15.13 -6.48
CA ASN A 115 -2.43 -13.90 -5.75
C ASN A 115 -3.47 -12.80 -6.04
N LEU A 116 -3.98 -12.71 -7.27
CA LEU A 116 -5.04 -11.77 -7.63
C LEU A 116 -6.37 -12.09 -6.94
N ALA A 117 -6.72 -13.38 -6.80
CA ALA A 117 -7.91 -13.81 -6.09
C ALA A 117 -7.85 -13.43 -4.59
N ALA A 118 -6.65 -13.50 -3.98
CA ALA A 118 -6.43 -13.16 -2.58
C ALA A 118 -6.07 -11.68 -2.33
N ALA A 119 -5.82 -10.87 -3.37
CA ALA A 119 -5.25 -9.52 -3.25
C ALA A 119 -6.05 -8.59 -2.32
N LYS A 120 -7.37 -8.70 -2.33
CA LYS A 120 -8.27 -7.96 -1.45
C LYS A 120 -8.03 -8.30 0.01
N ASP A 121 -7.99 -9.59 0.32
CA ASP A 121 -7.84 -10.10 1.68
C ASP A 121 -6.42 -9.87 2.20
N VAL A 122 -5.41 -9.92 1.32
CA VAL A 122 -4.03 -9.59 1.66
C VAL A 122 -3.90 -8.09 1.99
N LEU A 123 -4.42 -7.19 1.15
CA LEU A 123 -4.39 -5.76 1.44
C LEU A 123 -5.12 -5.44 2.75
N GLU A 124 -6.30 -6.03 2.97
CA GLU A 124 -7.04 -5.85 4.21
C GLU A 124 -6.29 -6.40 5.42
N GLY A 125 -5.78 -7.63 5.36
CA GLY A 125 -5.06 -8.24 6.47
C GLY A 125 -3.81 -7.45 6.86
N ILE A 126 -3.04 -6.98 5.87
CA ILE A 126 -1.88 -6.11 6.11
C ILE A 126 -2.32 -4.78 6.72
N ALA A 127 -3.35 -4.14 6.17
CA ALA A 127 -3.81 -2.84 6.66
C ALA A 127 -4.39 -2.90 8.07
N GLU A 128 -5.24 -3.90 8.34
CA GLU A 128 -5.84 -4.14 9.65
C GLU A 128 -4.77 -4.55 10.67
N GLY A 129 -3.85 -5.46 10.30
CA GLY A 129 -2.73 -5.86 11.15
C GLY A 129 -1.78 -4.72 11.48
N ALA A 130 -1.59 -3.77 10.56
CA ALA A 130 -0.78 -2.56 10.77
C ALA A 130 -1.53 -1.44 11.51
N HIS A 131 -2.85 -1.56 11.68
CA HIS A 131 -3.73 -0.46 12.11
C HIS A 131 -3.57 0.76 11.21
N ALA A 132 -3.57 0.53 9.90
CA ALA A 132 -3.27 1.53 8.89
C ALA A 132 -4.33 2.64 8.84
N PHE A 133 -3.88 3.85 8.51
CA PHE A 133 -4.75 4.95 8.10
C PHE A 133 -5.35 4.67 6.72
N TRP A 134 -4.50 4.25 5.79
CA TRP A 134 -4.85 3.92 4.42
C TRP A 134 -3.76 3.06 3.79
N GLY A 135 -4.07 2.45 2.66
CA GLY A 135 -3.12 1.68 1.86
C GLY A 135 -3.66 1.36 0.48
N HIS A 136 -2.83 0.79 -0.37
CA HIS A 136 -3.22 0.42 -1.72
C HIS A 136 -2.48 -0.81 -2.23
N ALA A 137 -3.08 -1.48 -3.20
CA ALA A 137 -2.44 -2.51 -4.02
C ALA A 137 -2.45 -2.04 -5.48
N THR A 138 -1.30 -2.06 -6.16
CA THR A 138 -1.16 -1.54 -7.53
C THR A 138 -0.21 -2.42 -8.34
N PRO A 139 -0.59 -2.84 -9.55
CA PRO A 139 0.34 -3.45 -10.49
C PRO A 139 1.55 -2.55 -10.76
N TYR A 140 2.75 -3.12 -10.85
CA TYR A 140 3.99 -2.37 -10.99
C TYR A 140 3.95 -1.36 -12.15
N SER A 141 3.46 -1.77 -13.33
CA SER A 141 3.33 -0.92 -14.51
C SER A 141 2.51 0.36 -14.25
N ALA A 142 1.31 0.22 -13.68
CA ALA A 142 0.48 1.35 -13.27
C ALA A 142 1.14 2.16 -12.14
N GLY A 143 1.84 1.49 -11.22
CA GLY A 143 2.59 2.10 -10.14
C GLY A 143 3.69 3.06 -10.61
N VAL A 144 4.37 2.77 -11.73
CA VAL A 144 5.39 3.65 -12.32
C VAL A 144 4.79 5.00 -12.74
N ASP A 145 3.61 4.99 -13.35
CA ASP A 145 2.92 6.21 -13.77
C ASP A 145 2.32 6.96 -12.58
N ILE A 146 1.70 6.25 -11.62
CA ILE A 146 1.15 6.84 -10.40
C ILE A 146 2.24 7.48 -9.54
N ALA A 147 3.42 6.87 -9.46
CA ALA A 147 4.57 7.45 -8.75
C ALA A 147 5.02 8.79 -9.37
N ARG A 148 4.81 9.00 -10.67
CA ARG A 148 5.16 10.27 -11.35
C ARG A 148 4.21 11.41 -11.02
N GLN A 149 3.06 11.14 -10.39
CA GLN A 149 2.18 12.18 -9.88
C GLN A 149 2.81 13.00 -8.74
N THR A 150 3.70 12.37 -7.96
CA THR A 150 4.42 13.00 -6.85
C THR A 150 5.87 13.25 -7.25
N LYS A 151 6.19 14.48 -7.64
CA LYS A 151 7.58 14.93 -7.87
C LYS A 151 7.78 16.32 -7.29
N ASN A 152 9.03 16.70 -7.08
CA ASN A 152 9.35 18.11 -6.87
C ASN A 152 9.11 18.85 -8.19
N TRP A 153 7.89 19.37 -8.36
CA TRP A 153 7.44 20.08 -9.55
C TRP A 153 8.29 21.30 -9.90
N ALA A 154 8.91 21.94 -8.90
CA ALA A 154 9.85 23.03 -9.14
C ALA A 154 11.13 22.56 -9.87
N ALA A 155 11.54 21.30 -9.68
CA ALA A 155 12.71 20.71 -10.31
C ALA A 155 12.38 19.92 -11.58
N ASN A 156 11.13 19.47 -11.76
CA ASN A 156 10.67 18.75 -12.95
C ASN A 156 9.24 19.18 -13.31
N PRO A 157 9.09 20.16 -14.23
CA PRO A 157 7.79 20.77 -14.52
C PRO A 157 6.92 19.92 -15.47
N GLN A 158 7.41 18.77 -15.94
CA GLN A 158 6.68 17.95 -16.91
C GLN A 158 5.42 17.35 -16.28
N PRO A 159 4.21 17.69 -16.78
CA PRO A 159 2.96 17.26 -16.16
C PRO A 159 2.89 15.74 -16.01
N PRO A 160 2.12 15.22 -15.03
CA PRO A 160 2.04 13.78 -14.85
C PRO A 160 1.52 13.13 -16.14
N PRO A 161 1.98 11.91 -16.45
CA PRO A 161 1.56 11.23 -17.66
C PRO A 161 0.05 11.00 -17.67
N ARG A 162 -0.52 10.84 -18.87
CA ARG A 162 -1.91 10.38 -19.07
C ARG A 162 -2.99 11.27 -18.44
N GLY A 163 -2.70 12.56 -18.23
CA GLY A 163 -3.63 13.49 -17.60
C GLY A 163 -3.85 13.25 -16.11
N LEU A 164 -3.02 12.42 -15.47
CA LEU A 164 -3.08 12.21 -14.03
C LEU A 164 -2.85 13.54 -13.29
N PRO A 165 -3.48 13.75 -12.13
CA PRO A 165 -3.28 14.97 -11.37
C PRO A 165 -1.91 15.00 -10.71
N ALA A 166 -1.34 16.21 -10.59
CA ALA A 166 -0.18 16.46 -9.76
C ALA A 166 -0.57 16.36 -8.28
N LEU A 167 0.21 15.61 -7.51
CA LEU A 167 0.00 15.42 -6.08
C LEU A 167 1.12 16.12 -5.31
N ARG A 168 0.80 16.62 -4.12
CA ARG A 168 1.77 17.28 -3.24
C ARG A 168 2.74 16.26 -2.65
N LEU A 169 3.87 16.75 -2.15
CA LEU A 169 4.80 15.90 -1.39
C LEU A 169 4.15 15.50 -0.05
N SER A 170 4.40 14.28 0.40
CA SER A 170 3.76 13.71 1.61
C SER A 170 3.91 14.62 2.85
N TRP A 171 5.10 15.19 3.08
CA TRP A 171 5.36 16.09 4.22
C TRP A 171 4.69 17.46 4.13
N THR A 172 4.09 17.80 2.98
CA THR A 172 3.28 19.02 2.83
C THR A 172 1.79 18.77 3.07
N LEU A 173 1.39 17.52 3.29
CA LEU A 173 0.03 17.18 3.67
C LEU A 173 -0.21 17.47 5.15
N PRO A 174 -1.40 17.99 5.52
CA PRO A 174 -1.69 18.38 6.89
C PRO A 174 -1.92 17.17 7.82
N SER A 175 -2.33 16.02 7.28
CA SER A 175 -2.72 14.87 8.09
C SER A 175 -2.40 13.54 7.41
N PRO A 176 -1.94 12.51 8.17
CA PRO A 176 -1.63 11.19 7.62
C PRO A 176 -2.87 10.37 7.28
N VAL A 177 -4.06 10.78 7.72
CA VAL A 177 -5.32 10.09 7.38
C VAL A 177 -5.78 10.38 5.96
N ILE A 178 -5.27 11.43 5.32
CA ILE A 178 -5.59 11.75 3.93
C ILE A 178 -4.75 10.84 3.03
N PRO A 179 -5.36 10.00 2.19
CA PRO A 179 -4.62 9.17 1.26
C PRO A 179 -3.76 10.01 0.32
N HIS A 180 -2.51 9.60 0.13
CA HIS A 180 -1.59 10.36 -0.72
C HIS A 180 -1.81 10.07 -2.21
N ARG A 181 -2.25 8.86 -2.55
CA ARG A 181 -2.50 8.38 -3.91
C ARG A 181 -3.52 7.26 -3.92
N LEU A 182 -4.03 6.96 -5.10
CA LEU A 182 -4.89 5.81 -5.36
C LEU A 182 -4.11 4.65 -5.99
N GLY A 183 -4.58 3.43 -5.76
CA GLY A 183 -4.15 2.22 -6.46
C GLY A 183 -5.31 1.48 -7.12
N TRP A 184 -5.06 0.23 -7.52
CA TRP A 184 -6.11 -0.66 -8.03
C TRP A 184 -7.09 -1.03 -6.91
N LEU A 185 -6.56 -1.54 -5.80
CA LEU A 185 -7.28 -1.73 -4.56
C LEU A 185 -6.84 -0.64 -3.59
N ASN A 186 -7.77 -0.18 -2.76
CA ASN A 186 -7.52 0.85 -1.77
C ASN A 186 -8.14 0.41 -0.44
N TYR A 187 -7.38 0.52 0.64
CA TYR A 187 -7.89 0.42 1.99
C TYR A 187 -7.95 1.82 2.58
N TRP A 188 -9.09 2.19 3.16
CA TRP A 188 -9.27 3.44 3.90
C TRP A 188 -9.85 3.13 5.28
N SER A 189 -9.14 3.51 6.33
CA SER A 189 -9.68 3.45 7.70
C SER A 189 -10.93 4.33 7.84
N ALA A 190 -11.69 4.13 8.92
CA ALA A 190 -12.82 5.01 9.24
C ALA A 190 -12.43 6.51 9.25
N ALA A 191 -11.25 6.83 9.79
CA ALA A 191 -10.73 8.21 9.83
C ALA A 191 -10.38 8.75 8.43
N ALA A 192 -9.78 7.92 7.57
CA ALA A 192 -9.50 8.30 6.18
C ALA A 192 -10.79 8.53 5.40
N CYS A 193 -11.77 7.63 5.55
CA CYS A 193 -13.11 7.75 4.98
C CYS A 193 -13.80 9.05 5.40
N GLN A 194 -13.75 9.40 6.69
CA GLN A 194 -14.28 10.66 7.19
C GLN A 194 -13.59 11.88 6.55
N ALA A 195 -12.26 11.84 6.44
CA ALA A 195 -11.47 12.95 5.91
C ALA A 195 -11.74 13.23 4.42
N ILE A 196 -12.02 12.20 3.62
CA ILE A 196 -12.30 12.36 2.18
C ILE A 196 -13.80 12.36 1.84
N GLY A 197 -14.68 12.19 2.83
CA GLY A 197 -16.12 12.15 2.64
C GLY A 197 -16.60 10.91 1.87
N PHE A 198 -16.11 9.73 2.25
CA PHE A 198 -16.56 8.42 1.76
C PHE A 198 -17.21 7.60 2.89
N PRO A 199 -18.29 6.85 2.65
CA PRO A 199 -19.09 6.85 1.43
C PRO A 199 -20.18 7.93 1.43
N ASP A 200 -20.50 8.41 0.24
CA ASP A 200 -21.72 9.14 -0.08
C ASP A 200 -22.56 8.28 -1.05
N PRO A 201 -23.67 7.68 -0.59
CA PRO A 201 -24.47 6.77 -1.41
C PRO A 201 -24.97 7.37 -2.73
N ALA A 202 -25.17 8.69 -2.80
CA ALA A 202 -25.66 9.35 -4.00
C ALA A 202 -24.56 9.57 -5.05
N ARG A 203 -23.29 9.64 -4.62
CA ARG A 203 -22.13 9.90 -5.50
C ARG A 203 -21.23 8.69 -5.72
N ASP A 204 -21.27 7.72 -4.81
CA ASP A 204 -20.31 6.63 -4.74
C ASP A 204 -20.91 5.27 -5.09
N ALA A 205 -22.12 5.22 -5.68
CA ALA A 205 -22.82 3.97 -5.96
C ALA A 205 -21.98 2.94 -6.75
N ASP A 206 -21.25 3.39 -7.77
CA ASP A 206 -20.36 2.53 -8.56
C ASP A 206 -19.19 1.98 -7.70
N LEU A 207 -18.50 2.84 -6.94
CA LEU A 207 -17.43 2.39 -6.04
C LEU A 207 -17.96 1.46 -4.95
N LEU A 208 -19.11 1.78 -4.36
CA LEU A 208 -19.77 0.98 -3.33
C LEU A 208 -20.12 -0.43 -3.82
N SER A 209 -20.52 -0.57 -5.10
CA SER A 209 -20.78 -1.88 -5.70
C SER A 209 -19.56 -2.81 -5.71
N ARG A 210 -18.35 -2.23 -5.64
CA ARG A 210 -17.06 -2.95 -5.63
C ARG A 210 -16.30 -2.80 -4.31
N SER A 211 -16.99 -2.33 -3.26
CA SER A 211 -16.38 -2.10 -1.95
C SER A 211 -16.99 -2.98 -0.87
N ARG A 212 -16.23 -3.25 0.18
CA ARG A 212 -16.72 -3.90 1.40
C ARG A 212 -16.21 -3.18 2.64
N ARG A 213 -17.03 -3.17 3.71
CA ARG A 213 -16.60 -2.71 5.02
C ARG A 213 -15.65 -3.72 5.65
N THR A 214 -14.67 -3.22 6.38
CA THR A 214 -13.76 -4.05 7.19
C THR A 214 -14.27 -4.18 8.62
N ALA A 215 -13.69 -5.10 9.39
CA ALA A 215 -14.08 -5.35 10.77
C ALA A 215 -13.88 -4.13 11.70
N THR A 216 -12.90 -3.28 11.42
CA THR A 216 -12.61 -2.07 12.22
C THR A 216 -13.34 -0.83 11.71
N GLY A 217 -14.29 -1.00 10.79
CA GLY A 217 -15.12 0.07 10.26
C GLY A 217 -14.49 0.87 9.11
N GLY A 218 -13.32 0.45 8.63
CA GLY A 218 -12.74 0.91 7.37
C GLY A 218 -13.47 0.34 6.16
N TRP A 219 -12.90 0.61 4.99
CA TRP A 219 -13.39 0.15 3.69
C TRP A 219 -12.25 -0.38 2.85
N LEU A 220 -12.53 -1.47 2.15
CA LEU A 220 -11.73 -1.98 1.05
C LEU A 220 -12.48 -1.68 -0.25
N ILE A 221 -11.83 -0.95 -1.16
CA ILE A 221 -12.40 -0.42 -2.40
C ILE A 221 -11.63 -0.98 -3.59
N GLN A 222 -12.34 -1.52 -4.58
CA GLN A 222 -11.76 -1.93 -5.85
C GLN A 222 -12.14 -0.94 -6.96
N LEU A 223 -11.12 -0.32 -7.55
CA LEU A 223 -11.30 0.71 -8.57
C LEU A 223 -11.85 0.15 -9.88
N THR A 224 -11.26 -0.97 -10.35
CA THR A 224 -11.60 -1.66 -11.61
C THR A 224 -11.76 -3.16 -11.37
N PRO A 225 -12.62 -3.88 -12.12
CA PRO A 225 -12.84 -5.33 -11.93
C PRO A 225 -11.58 -6.18 -12.09
N THR A 226 -10.64 -5.76 -12.93
CA THR A 226 -9.34 -6.39 -13.17
C THR A 226 -8.20 -5.47 -12.72
N PRO A 227 -6.96 -5.98 -12.54
CA PRO A 227 -5.81 -5.18 -12.15
C PRO A 227 -5.66 -3.91 -12.99
N LEU A 228 -5.36 -2.80 -12.31
CA LEU A 228 -5.27 -1.50 -12.94
C LEU A 228 -4.21 -1.50 -14.05
N ASP A 229 -4.61 -1.04 -15.22
CA ASP A 229 -3.83 -0.99 -16.45
C ASP A 229 -4.11 0.36 -17.10
N LEU A 230 -3.12 1.25 -17.14
CA LEU A 230 -3.31 2.62 -17.60
C LEU A 230 -3.22 2.77 -19.13
N ASP A 231 -2.93 1.69 -19.86
CA ASP A 231 -3.10 1.63 -21.31
C ASP A 231 -4.55 1.31 -21.70
N ASN A 232 -5.34 0.76 -20.77
CA ASN A 232 -6.79 0.62 -20.94
C ASN A 232 -7.50 1.96 -20.62
N PRO A 233 -8.18 2.59 -21.59
CA PRO A 233 -8.83 3.88 -21.37
C PRO A 233 -9.90 3.85 -20.28
N ALA A 234 -10.63 2.74 -20.12
CA ALA A 234 -11.67 2.61 -19.09
C ALA A 234 -11.08 2.58 -17.67
N HIS A 235 -9.89 2.01 -17.52
CA HIS A 235 -9.17 1.97 -16.25
C HIS A 235 -8.60 3.34 -15.89
N LEU A 236 -8.00 4.03 -16.85
CA LEU A 236 -7.52 5.39 -16.68
C LEU A 236 -8.67 6.35 -16.30
N ASP A 237 -9.78 6.27 -17.02
CA ASP A 237 -10.98 7.06 -16.77
C ASP A 237 -11.59 6.79 -15.37
N ALA A 238 -11.64 5.52 -14.93
CA ALA A 238 -12.05 5.19 -13.56
C ALA A 238 -11.13 5.84 -12.51
N LEU A 239 -9.81 5.80 -12.72
CA LEU A 239 -8.83 6.45 -11.84
C LEU A 239 -9.01 7.97 -11.80
N LEU A 240 -9.15 8.62 -12.96
CA LEU A 240 -9.33 10.06 -13.06
C LEU A 240 -10.61 10.53 -12.38
N ARG A 241 -11.76 9.88 -12.66
CA ARG A 241 -13.02 10.18 -11.98
C ARG A 241 -12.94 10.01 -10.47
N THR A 242 -12.19 9.02 -9.99
CA THR A 242 -12.01 8.81 -8.55
C THR A 242 -11.19 9.94 -7.91
N TYR A 243 -10.15 10.42 -8.59
CA TYR A 243 -9.43 11.62 -8.15
C TYR A 243 -10.30 12.89 -8.19
N GLU A 244 -11.19 13.02 -9.17
CA GLU A 244 -12.16 14.13 -9.21
C GLU A 244 -13.17 14.06 -8.07
N ARG A 245 -13.65 12.85 -7.76
CA ARG A 245 -14.60 12.61 -6.66
C ARG A 245 -13.99 12.91 -5.28
N PHE A 246 -12.71 12.64 -5.09
CA PHE A 246 -12.00 12.84 -3.82
C PHE A 246 -10.88 13.86 -3.98
N PRO A 247 -11.22 15.16 -4.05
CA PRO A 247 -10.24 16.19 -4.37
C PRO A 247 -9.22 16.44 -3.24
N GLU A 248 -9.47 15.93 -2.03
CA GLU A 248 -8.49 15.96 -0.93
C GLU A 248 -7.30 15.01 -1.13
N ILE A 249 -7.49 13.92 -1.90
CA ILE A 249 -6.44 12.90 -2.09
C ILE A 249 -5.20 13.54 -2.72
N GLY A 250 -4.05 13.24 -2.12
CA GLY A 250 -2.75 13.81 -2.48
C GLY A 250 -2.62 15.31 -2.27
N GLY A 251 -3.47 15.90 -1.42
CA GLY A 251 -3.39 17.31 -1.03
C GLY A 251 -3.70 18.27 -2.17
N ARG A 252 -4.52 17.84 -3.14
CA ARG A 252 -4.89 18.67 -4.29
C ARG A 252 -5.80 19.84 -3.88
N SER A 253 -6.66 19.65 -2.89
CA SER A 253 -7.54 20.68 -2.33
C SER A 253 -7.07 21.15 -0.95
N ALA A 254 -5.86 21.72 -0.85
CA ALA A 254 -5.54 22.45 0.37
C ALA A 254 -6.28 23.79 0.36
N HIS A 255 -7.33 23.87 1.18
CA HIS A 255 -7.77 25.14 1.77
C HIS A 255 -6.70 25.69 2.72
#